data_AF-A0A2A8D4F5-F1
#
_entry.id   AF-A0A2A8D4F5-F1
#
_cell.length_a   1.000
_cell.length_b   1.000
_cell.length_c   1.000
_cell.angle_alpha   90.00
_cell.angle_beta   90.00
_cell.angle_gamma   90.00
#
_symmetry.space_group_name_H-M   'P 1'
#
loop_
_entity.id
_entity.type
_entity.pdbx_description
1 polymer ?
#
loop_
_entity_poly.entity_id
_entity_poly.type
_entity_poly.pdbx_seq_one_letter_code
_entity_poly.pdbx_strand_id
1 'polypeptide(L)'
;MVENSLRDVKRLIIMRHAEADWGMDDFDRPLTKRGHRQAADAGSWLKQKGYIPEQLMSSAALRTRQTTTWISDALGEQAPTPHLDEGLYEVPASRVLARINGVSESVRTLMVVSHLPAVQDVTLQLASPDSDYNSLMDASYGFSPSSVAVFEVPGEWALLDGADARLIDFMSF
;
A
#
# COMPACT_ATOMS: atom_id res chain seq x y z
N MET A 1 -28.53 -20.43 4.56
CA MET A 1 -27.96 -19.37 5.42
C MET A 1 -26.94 -18.61 4.60
N VAL A 2 -27.37 -17.59 3.87
CA VAL A 2 -26.50 -16.81 2.98
C VAL A 2 -26.91 -15.35 3.14
N GLU A 3 -26.48 -14.73 4.23
CA GLU A 3 -26.81 -13.32 4.49
C GLU A 3 -25.83 -12.74 5.53
N ASN A 4 -24.53 -12.76 5.21
CA ASN A 4 -23.56 -11.89 5.92
C ASN A 4 -22.33 -11.47 5.10
N SER A 5 -22.19 -11.94 3.85
CA SER A 5 -20.90 -11.93 3.11
C SER A 5 -20.34 -10.54 2.74
N LEU A 6 -21.18 -9.51 2.62
CA LEU A 6 -20.71 -8.18 2.17
C LEU A 6 -20.19 -7.27 3.30
N ARG A 7 -20.42 -7.59 4.57
CA ARG A 7 -19.97 -6.76 5.70
C ARG A 7 -18.56 -7.07 6.20
N ASP A 8 -17.95 -8.15 5.72
CA ASP A 8 -16.66 -8.64 6.23
C ASP A 8 -15.48 -8.35 5.29
N VAL A 9 -15.72 -7.85 4.07
CA VAL A 9 -14.66 -7.51 3.10
C VAL A 9 -13.88 -6.27 3.51
N LYS A 10 -12.57 -6.44 3.71
CA LYS A 10 -11.63 -5.35 4.04
C LYS A 10 -10.89 -4.88 2.80
N ARG A 11 -10.18 -3.75 2.93
CA ARG A 11 -9.37 -3.18 1.87
C ARG A 11 -7.91 -3.06 2.29
N LEU A 12 -7.02 -3.61 1.48
CA LEU A 12 -5.58 -3.48 1.63
C LEU A 12 -5.02 -2.64 0.49
N ILE A 13 -4.27 -1.60 0.82
CA ILE A 13 -3.62 -0.71 -0.13
C ILE A 13 -2.12 -0.87 0.06
N ILE A 14 -1.40 -1.31 -0.97
CA ILE A 14 0.05 -1.47 -0.95
C ILE A 14 0.64 -0.47 -1.93
N MET A 15 1.58 0.35 -1.46
CA MET A 15 2.20 1.38 -2.27
C MET A 15 3.72 1.33 -2.18
N ARG A 16 4.39 1.44 -3.34
CA ARG A 16 5.81 1.78 -3.39
C ARG A 16 5.97 3.28 -3.13
N HIS A 17 6.97 3.67 -2.35
CA HIS A 17 7.32 5.09 -2.21
C HIS A 17 7.50 5.81 -3.57
N ALA A 18 7.26 7.12 -3.59
CA ALA A 18 7.44 7.94 -4.78
C ALA A 18 8.92 8.14 -5.14
N GLU A 19 9.21 8.71 -6.31
CA GLU A 19 10.58 8.83 -6.81
C GLU A 19 11.52 9.58 -5.83
N ALA A 20 12.64 8.96 -5.49
CA ALA A 20 13.63 9.47 -4.54
C ALA A 20 14.91 9.91 -5.24
N ASP A 21 15.51 10.99 -4.75
CA ASP A 21 16.75 11.55 -5.25
C ASP A 21 17.95 10.66 -4.88
N TRP A 22 19.12 10.92 -5.48
CA TRP A 22 20.36 10.19 -5.23
C TRP A 22 21.39 11.06 -4.52
N GLY A 23 22.42 10.46 -3.92
CA GLY A 23 23.58 11.19 -3.38
C GLY A 23 23.59 11.45 -1.87
N MET A 24 22.71 10.81 -1.10
CA MET A 24 22.74 10.76 0.38
C MET A 24 22.74 9.31 0.86
N ASP A 25 22.97 9.10 2.16
CA ASP A 25 22.75 7.80 2.81
C ASP A 25 21.35 7.28 2.50
N ASP A 26 21.22 5.99 2.16
CA ASP A 26 20.00 5.51 1.50
C ASP A 26 18.72 5.81 2.29
N PHE A 27 18.77 5.60 3.60
CA PHE A 27 17.65 5.84 4.50
C PHE A 27 17.16 7.30 4.50
N ASP A 28 18.07 8.25 4.33
CA ASP A 28 17.82 9.69 4.37
C ASP A 28 17.67 10.32 2.98
N ARG A 29 17.55 9.51 1.92
CA ARG A 29 17.28 10.02 0.57
C ARG A 29 15.90 10.68 0.53
N PRO A 30 15.80 11.97 0.14
CA PRO A 30 14.53 12.65 -0.02
C PRO A 30 13.85 12.25 -1.34
N LEU A 31 12.57 12.61 -1.48
CA LEU A 31 11.87 12.59 -2.75
C LEU A 31 12.45 13.63 -3.72
N THR A 32 12.38 13.33 -5.01
CA THR A 32 12.62 14.33 -6.05
C THR A 32 11.45 15.30 -6.15
N LYS A 33 11.61 16.40 -6.90
CA LYS A 33 10.48 17.28 -7.27
C LYS A 33 9.34 16.52 -7.96
N ARG A 34 9.68 15.50 -8.75
CA ARG A 34 8.71 14.61 -9.39
C ARG A 34 8.06 13.70 -8.36
N GLY A 35 8.84 13.10 -7.46
CA GLY A 35 8.33 12.26 -6.38
C GLY A 35 7.30 12.96 -5.49
N HIS A 36 7.50 14.25 -5.19
CA HIS A 36 6.48 15.03 -4.47
C HIS A 36 5.15 15.10 -5.22
N ARG A 37 5.17 15.33 -6.54
CA ARG A 37 3.94 15.38 -7.37
C ARG A 37 3.29 14.00 -7.45
N GLN A 38 4.07 12.95 -7.71
CA GLN A 38 3.57 11.57 -7.74
C GLN A 38 2.82 11.19 -6.46
N ALA A 39 3.41 11.50 -5.29
CA ALA A 39 2.78 11.19 -4.01
C ALA A 39 1.47 11.98 -3.78
N ALA A 40 1.42 13.24 -4.20
CA ALA A 40 0.21 14.06 -4.12
C ALA A 40 -0.89 13.58 -5.09
N ASP A 41 -0.50 13.17 -6.31
CA ASP A 41 -1.41 12.62 -7.31
C ASP A 41 -1.97 11.27 -6.84
N ALA A 42 -1.13 10.41 -6.24
CA ALA A 42 -1.56 9.16 -5.62
C ALA A 42 -2.56 9.39 -4.49
N GLY A 43 -2.31 10.36 -3.59
CA GLY A 43 -3.26 10.73 -2.54
C GLY A 43 -4.58 11.26 -3.08
N SER A 44 -4.53 12.09 -4.13
CA SER A 44 -5.72 12.62 -4.80
C SER A 44 -6.54 11.53 -5.47
N TRP A 45 -5.87 10.56 -6.11
CA TRP A 45 -6.50 9.40 -6.71
C TRP A 45 -7.16 8.49 -5.66
N LEU A 46 -6.48 8.20 -4.55
CA LEU A 46 -7.07 7.45 -3.43
C LEU A 46 -8.35 8.12 -2.92
N LYS A 47 -8.32 9.45 -2.75
CA LYS A 47 -9.48 10.24 -2.34
C LYS A 47 -10.63 10.16 -3.34
N GLN A 48 -10.33 10.33 -4.63
CA GLN A 48 -11.33 10.30 -5.70
C GLN A 48 -12.00 8.92 -5.81
N LYS A 49 -11.23 7.84 -5.61
CA LYS A 49 -11.71 6.46 -5.63
C LYS A 49 -12.43 6.04 -4.33
N GLY A 50 -12.35 6.84 -3.26
CA GLY A 50 -12.87 6.47 -1.95
C GLY A 50 -12.04 5.39 -1.24
N TYR A 51 -10.76 5.24 -1.62
CA TYR A 51 -9.81 4.32 -0.99
C TYR A 51 -9.14 5.01 0.21
N ILE A 52 -9.95 5.35 1.22
CA ILE A 52 -9.52 6.08 2.41
C ILE A 52 -9.03 5.08 3.48
N PRO A 53 -7.75 5.11 3.88
CA PRO A 53 -7.26 4.24 4.93
C PRO A 53 -7.76 4.66 6.32
N GLU A 54 -8.09 3.68 7.15
CA GLU A 54 -8.31 3.87 8.59
C GLU A 54 -6.99 3.78 9.37
N GLN A 55 -6.04 3.01 8.84
CA GLN A 55 -4.68 2.92 9.35
C GLN A 55 -3.68 2.99 8.20
N LEU A 56 -2.59 3.75 8.40
CA LEU A 56 -1.49 3.87 7.47
C LEU A 56 -0.19 3.45 8.17
N MET A 57 0.47 2.43 7.64
CA MET A 57 1.81 2.02 8.06
C MET A 57 2.82 2.39 6.97
N SER A 58 3.99 2.89 7.38
CA SER A 58 5.03 3.32 6.46
C SER A 58 6.40 2.90 6.96
N SER A 59 7.31 2.56 6.04
CA SER A 59 8.72 2.49 6.40
C SER A 59 9.19 3.82 7.00
N ALA A 60 10.14 3.75 7.92
CA ALA A 60 10.72 4.94 8.57
C ALA A 60 11.68 5.75 7.69
N ALA A 61 12.08 5.27 6.50
CA ALA A 61 12.96 6.01 5.59
C ALA A 61 12.36 7.36 5.16
N LEU A 62 13.22 8.34 4.86
CA LEU A 62 12.79 9.70 4.55
C LEU A 62 11.84 9.75 3.34
N ARG A 63 12.14 9.02 2.26
CA ARG A 63 11.29 8.95 1.06
C ARG A 63 9.88 8.38 1.32
N THR A 64 9.74 7.38 2.19
CA THR A 64 8.43 6.80 2.55
C THR A 64 7.66 7.75 3.46
N ARG A 65 8.33 8.42 4.40
CA ARG A 65 7.76 9.49 5.23
C ARG A 65 7.25 10.66 4.39
N GLN A 66 8.06 11.17 3.46
CA GLN A 66 7.63 12.26 2.59
C GLN A 66 6.49 11.85 1.65
N THR A 67 6.52 10.61 1.14
CA THR A 67 5.41 10.07 0.32
C THR A 67 4.11 10.09 1.12
N THR A 68 4.13 9.62 2.38
CA THR A 68 2.95 9.58 3.24
C THR A 68 2.48 10.96 3.69
N THR A 69 3.38 11.93 3.87
CA THR A 69 3.01 13.33 4.11
C THR A 69 2.14 13.88 2.98
N TRP A 70 2.56 13.70 1.72
CA TRP A 70 1.80 14.20 0.57
C TRP A 70 0.47 13.48 0.36
N ILE A 71 0.42 12.17 0.63
CA ILE A 71 -0.83 11.41 0.61
C ILE A 71 -1.79 11.93 1.68
N SER A 72 -1.30 12.13 2.90
CA SER A 72 -2.10 12.62 4.03
C SER A 72 -2.66 14.02 3.76
N ASP A 73 -1.85 14.90 3.17
CA ASP A 73 -2.28 16.25 2.76
C ASP A 73 -3.44 16.19 1.75
N ALA A 74 -3.34 15.34 0.73
CA ALA A 74 -4.40 15.17 -0.26
C ALA A 74 -5.70 14.58 0.35
N LEU A 75 -5.57 13.61 1.25
CA LEU A 75 -6.69 13.00 1.99
C LEU A 75 -7.38 14.02 2.92
N GLY A 76 -6.63 14.97 3.49
CA GLY A 76 -7.13 16.00 4.40
C GLY A 76 -7.54 15.43 5.77
N GLU A 77 -8.66 15.87 6.32
CA GLU A 77 -9.17 15.43 7.64
C GLU A 77 -9.44 13.93 7.75
N GLN A 78 -9.53 13.22 6.61
CA GLN A 78 -9.71 11.77 6.56
C GLN A 78 -8.40 10.99 6.69
N ALA A 79 -7.25 11.66 6.68
CA ALA A 79 -5.95 11.00 6.78
C ALA A 79 -5.71 10.46 8.20
N PRO A 80 -5.45 9.16 8.38
CA PRO A 80 -5.00 8.65 9.66
C PRO A 80 -3.56 9.12 9.93
N THR A 81 -3.18 9.21 11.21
CA THR A 81 -1.78 9.47 11.56
C THR A 81 -0.89 8.30 11.11
N PRO A 82 0.14 8.54 10.28
CA PRO A 82 1.03 7.46 9.84
C PRO A 82 1.79 6.80 11.00
N HIS A 83 1.77 5.48 11.05
CA HIS A 83 2.65 4.69 11.91
C HIS A 83 3.95 4.39 11.15
N LEU A 84 5.07 4.93 11.65
CA LEU A 84 6.40 4.70 11.07
C LEU A 84 7.03 3.45 11.68
N ASP A 85 7.39 2.48 10.84
CA ASP A 85 7.95 1.20 11.24
C ASP A 85 9.30 0.96 10.52
N GLU A 86 10.39 0.92 11.27
CA GLU A 86 11.72 0.55 10.75
C GLU A 86 11.73 -0.87 10.16
N GLY A 87 10.87 -1.75 10.67
CA GLY A 87 10.70 -3.12 10.17
C GLY A 87 10.03 -3.24 8.80
N LEU A 88 9.78 -2.11 8.11
CA LEU A 88 9.34 -2.06 6.72
C LEU A 88 10.44 -1.54 5.76
N TYR A 89 11.62 -1.16 6.26
CA TYR A 89 12.72 -0.67 5.42
C TYR A 89 13.56 -1.83 4.86
N GLU A 90 13.63 -1.93 3.53
CA GLU A 90 14.43 -2.94 2.80
C GLU A 90 14.27 -4.38 3.32
N VAL A 91 13.02 -4.76 3.62
CA VAL A 91 12.66 -6.07 4.16
C VAL A 91 12.11 -7.01 3.08
N PRO A 92 12.08 -8.34 3.30
CA PRO A 92 11.38 -9.27 2.41
C PRO A 92 9.86 -9.14 2.52
N ALA A 93 9.13 -9.65 1.52
CA ALA A 93 7.66 -9.68 1.49
C ALA A 93 7.03 -10.33 2.73
N SER A 94 7.64 -11.40 3.24
CA SER A 94 7.17 -12.09 4.46
C SER A 94 7.13 -11.17 5.68
N ARG A 95 8.02 -10.18 5.76
CA ARG A 95 8.03 -9.19 6.85
C ARG A 95 6.90 -8.19 6.69
N VAL A 96 6.62 -7.73 5.47
CA VAL A 96 5.49 -6.86 5.15
C VAL A 96 4.17 -7.58 5.48
N LEU A 97 4.04 -8.82 5.03
CA LEU A 97 2.87 -9.65 5.31
C LEU A 97 2.67 -9.87 6.81
N ALA A 98 3.73 -10.17 7.57
CA ALA A 98 3.64 -10.29 9.02
C ALA A 98 3.18 -8.99 9.71
N ARG A 99 3.49 -7.81 9.17
CA ARG A 99 2.93 -6.54 9.67
C ARG A 99 1.45 -6.41 9.34
N ILE A 100 1.04 -6.77 8.13
CA ILE A 100 -0.37 -6.80 7.72
C ILE A 100 -1.16 -7.75 8.64
N ASN A 101 -0.67 -8.98 8.88
CA ASN A 101 -1.32 -9.97 9.74
C ASN A 101 -1.43 -9.52 11.21
N GLY A 102 -0.58 -8.60 11.65
CA GLY A 102 -0.60 -8.06 13.01
C GLY A 102 -1.57 -6.90 13.23
N VAL A 103 -2.26 -6.43 12.19
CA VAL A 103 -3.22 -5.33 12.29
C VAL A 103 -4.50 -5.79 12.97
N SER A 104 -5.09 -4.92 13.81
CA SER A 104 -6.37 -5.19 14.46
C SER A 104 -7.45 -5.56 13.43
N GLU A 105 -8.21 -6.61 13.71
CA GLU A 105 -9.35 -7.05 12.88
C GLU A 105 -10.46 -5.98 12.75
N SER A 106 -10.48 -5.00 13.67
CA SER A 106 -11.38 -3.84 13.60
C SER A 106 -11.04 -2.86 12.46
N VAL A 107 -9.81 -2.88 11.93
CA VAL A 107 -9.36 -2.00 10.86
C VAL A 107 -9.89 -2.55 9.54
N ARG A 108 -10.70 -1.76 8.83
CA ARG A 108 -11.35 -2.15 7.59
C ARG A 108 -10.56 -1.73 6.35
N THR A 109 -9.80 -0.64 6.42
CA THR A 109 -8.90 -0.22 5.34
C THR A 109 -7.50 0.03 5.86
N LEU A 110 -6.55 -0.79 5.42
CA LEU A 110 -5.13 -0.67 5.75
C LEU A 110 -4.36 -0.16 4.54
N MET A 111 -3.49 0.83 4.74
CA MET A 111 -2.48 1.23 3.77
C MET A 111 -1.06 0.93 4.26
N VAL A 112 -0.23 0.39 3.38
CA VAL A 112 1.19 0.11 3.62
C VAL A 112 2.04 0.80 2.56
N VAL A 113 2.97 1.66 2.98
CA VAL A 113 3.94 2.32 2.09
C VAL A 113 5.35 1.77 2.35
N SER A 114 5.92 1.10 1.36
CA SER A 114 7.21 0.41 1.49
C SER A 114 8.02 0.47 0.18
N HIS A 115 8.96 -0.45 -0.01
CA HIS A 115 9.99 -0.45 -1.05
C HIS A 115 9.88 -1.67 -1.96
N LEU A 116 10.52 -1.58 -3.12
CA LEU A 116 10.86 -2.79 -3.88
C LEU A 116 11.98 -3.57 -3.18
N PRO A 117 12.03 -4.91 -3.35
CA PRO A 117 11.08 -5.72 -4.12
C PRO A 117 9.78 -6.05 -3.37
N ALA A 118 9.75 -5.89 -2.05
CA ALA A 118 8.70 -6.43 -1.18
C ALA A 118 7.27 -6.03 -1.54
N VAL A 119 7.01 -4.78 -1.96
CA VAL A 119 5.67 -4.35 -2.36
C VAL A 119 5.14 -5.10 -3.58
N GLN A 120 6.00 -5.46 -4.53
CA GLN A 120 5.62 -6.24 -5.69
C GLN A 120 5.43 -7.70 -5.30
N ASP A 121 6.39 -8.26 -4.58
CA ASP A 121 6.36 -9.66 -4.15
C ASP A 121 5.11 -9.96 -3.31
N VAL A 122 4.78 -9.12 -2.33
CA VAL A 122 3.58 -9.31 -1.50
C VAL A 122 2.29 -9.12 -2.31
N THR A 123 2.28 -8.20 -3.27
CA THR A 123 1.13 -7.99 -4.16
C THR A 123 0.87 -9.23 -5.00
N LEU A 124 1.91 -9.78 -5.64
CA LEU A 124 1.79 -10.97 -6.48
C LEU A 124 1.50 -12.23 -5.66
N GLN A 125 2.05 -12.32 -4.45
CA GLN A 125 1.77 -13.43 -3.53
C GLN A 125 0.30 -13.44 -3.09
N LEU A 126 -0.29 -12.28 -2.80
CA LEU A 126 -1.66 -12.18 -2.28
C LEU A 126 -2.74 -12.25 -3.37
N ALA A 127 -2.41 -11.89 -4.61
CA ALA A 127 -3.38 -11.84 -5.71
C ALA A 127 -4.04 -13.20 -5.96
N SER A 128 -5.35 -13.27 -5.74
CA SER A 128 -6.16 -14.45 -6.00
C SER A 128 -6.48 -14.58 -7.50
N PRO A 129 -6.91 -15.77 -7.97
CA PRO A 129 -7.37 -15.96 -9.35
C PRO A 129 -8.54 -15.08 -9.77
N ASP A 130 -9.32 -14.54 -8.82
CA ASP A 130 -10.47 -13.65 -9.09
C ASP A 130 -10.09 -12.18 -9.27
N SER A 131 -8.79 -11.87 -9.22
CA SER A 131 -8.24 -10.52 -9.40
C SER A 131 -8.59 -9.92 -10.76
N ASP A 132 -8.70 -8.60 -10.82
CA ASP A 132 -8.83 -7.87 -12.08
C ASP A 132 -7.62 -8.13 -12.99
N TYR A 133 -7.90 -8.61 -14.20
CA TYR A 133 -6.88 -9.08 -15.13
C TYR A 133 -5.89 -7.98 -15.53
N ASN A 134 -6.39 -6.76 -15.82
CA ASN A 134 -5.53 -5.66 -16.25
C ASN A 134 -4.65 -5.18 -15.10
N SER A 135 -5.23 -5.03 -13.91
CA SER A 135 -4.50 -4.63 -12.69
C SER A 135 -3.41 -5.64 -12.35
N LEU A 136 -3.69 -6.94 -12.47
CA LEU A 136 -2.70 -8.00 -12.23
C LEU A 136 -1.59 -7.98 -13.29
N MET A 137 -1.95 -7.78 -14.57
CA MET A 137 -0.98 -7.67 -15.65
C MET A 137 -0.03 -6.48 -15.42
N ASP A 138 -0.58 -5.31 -15.08
CA ASP A 138 0.22 -4.11 -14.80
C ASP A 138 1.13 -4.30 -13.58
N ALA A 139 0.61 -4.88 -12.49
CA ALA A 139 1.40 -5.21 -11.30
C ALA A 139 2.54 -6.21 -11.61
N SER A 140 2.32 -7.13 -12.55
CA SER A 140 3.33 -8.11 -12.99
C SER A 140 4.46 -7.48 -13.81
N TYR A 141 4.18 -6.41 -14.56
CA TYR A 141 5.20 -5.64 -15.27
C TYR A 141 6.08 -4.82 -14.31
N GLY A 142 5.58 -4.49 -13.12
CA GLY A 142 6.38 -4.02 -12.00
C GLY A 142 5.82 -2.80 -11.28
N PHE A 143 6.39 -2.50 -10.11
CA PHE A 143 6.03 -1.34 -9.32
C PHE A 143 7.00 -0.19 -9.57
N SER A 144 6.66 0.71 -10.50
CA SER A 144 7.36 1.99 -10.64
C SER A 144 7.23 2.82 -9.35
N PRO A 145 8.09 3.84 -9.11
CA PRO A 145 7.89 4.74 -7.97
C PRO A 145 6.46 5.27 -7.95
N SER A 146 5.85 5.30 -6.76
CA SER A 146 4.45 5.67 -6.56
C SER A 146 3.39 4.71 -7.12
N SER A 147 3.73 3.50 -7.56
CA SER A 147 2.71 2.48 -7.87
C SER A 147 1.89 2.09 -6.63
N VAL A 148 0.57 1.97 -6.81
CA VAL A 148 -0.42 1.63 -5.77
C VAL A 148 -1.23 0.43 -6.25
N ALA A 149 -1.33 -0.61 -5.42
CA ALA A 149 -2.19 -1.77 -5.61
C ALA A 149 -3.29 -1.78 -4.53
N VAL A 150 -4.53 -2.05 -4.92
CA VAL A 150 -5.69 -2.06 -4.02
C VAL A 150 -6.37 -3.40 -4.08
N PHE A 151 -6.53 -4.04 -2.92
CA PHE A 151 -7.13 -5.35 -2.77
C PHE A 151 -8.44 -5.28 -1.99
N GLU A 152 -9.35 -6.18 -2.33
CA GLU A 152 -10.39 -6.66 -1.43
C GLU A 152 -9.92 -7.94 -0.74
N VAL A 153 -10.02 -7.95 0.59
CA VAL A 153 -9.62 -9.07 1.44
C VAL A 153 -10.86 -9.69 2.06
N PRO A 154 -11.25 -10.91 1.64
CA PRO A 154 -12.28 -11.67 2.32
C PRO A 154 -11.70 -12.25 3.62
N GLY A 155 -12.15 -11.73 4.77
CA GLY A 155 -11.85 -12.31 6.08
C GLY A 155 -10.79 -11.57 6.90
N GLU A 156 -10.02 -12.35 7.66
CA GLU A 156 -9.17 -11.86 8.74
C GLU A 156 -7.78 -11.43 8.24
N TRP A 157 -7.22 -10.38 8.84
CA TRP A 157 -5.85 -9.96 8.49
C TRP A 157 -4.86 -11.05 8.87
N ALA A 158 -5.07 -11.66 10.03
CA ALA A 158 -4.20 -12.69 10.60
C ALA A 158 -4.04 -13.95 9.72
N LEU A 159 -4.94 -14.18 8.77
CA LEU A 159 -4.97 -15.39 7.94
C LEU A 159 -4.44 -15.19 6.52
N LEU A 160 -4.09 -13.97 6.12
CA LEU A 160 -3.50 -13.73 4.80
C LEU A 160 -2.13 -14.42 4.68
N ASP A 161 -2.01 -15.36 3.75
CA ASP A 161 -0.75 -16.06 3.48
C ASP A 161 -0.44 -16.30 1.98
N GLY A 162 -1.43 -16.24 1.09
CA GLY A 162 -1.23 -16.24 -0.36
C GLY A 162 -2.48 -16.56 -1.18
N ALA A 163 -2.65 -15.87 -2.32
CA ALA A 163 -3.80 -16.00 -3.22
C ALA A 163 -5.19 -15.81 -2.56
N ASP A 164 -5.24 -15.10 -1.44
CA ASP A 164 -6.44 -14.88 -0.63
C ASP A 164 -7.17 -13.58 -0.97
N ALA A 165 -6.51 -12.65 -1.66
CA ALA A 165 -7.00 -11.29 -1.83
C ALA A 165 -7.22 -10.95 -3.30
N ARG A 166 -8.37 -10.35 -3.60
CA ARG A 166 -8.73 -9.94 -4.95
C ARG A 166 -8.10 -8.60 -5.25
N LEU A 167 -7.13 -8.52 -6.16
CA LEU A 167 -6.61 -7.23 -6.64
C LEU A 167 -7.70 -6.56 -7.49
N ILE A 168 -8.15 -5.36 -7.11
CA ILE A 168 -9.27 -4.66 -7.74
C ILE A 168 -8.87 -3.38 -8.48
N ASP A 169 -7.69 -2.84 -8.21
CA ASP A 169 -7.18 -1.63 -8.86
C ASP A 169 -5.66 -1.61 -8.76
N PHE A 170 -5.00 -1.11 -9.81
CA PHE A 170 -3.57 -0.81 -9.82
C PHE A 170 -3.35 0.48 -10.59
N MET A 171 -2.51 1.37 -10.04
CA MET A 171 -2.21 2.66 -10.68
C MET A 171 -0.76 3.05 -10.44
N SER A 172 -0.14 3.69 -11.43
CA SER A 172 1.20 4.28 -11.32
C SER A 172 1.15 5.76 -11.74
N PHE A 173 1.97 6.60 -11.11
CA PHE A 173 1.96 8.07 -11.25
C PHE A 173 3.32 8.60 -11.70
#